data_AF-A0A127PTE7-F1
#
_entry.id   AF-A0A127PTE7-F1
#
_cell.length_a   1.000
_cell.length_b   1.000
_cell.length_c   1.000
_cell.angle_alpha   90.00
_cell.angle_beta   90.00
_cell.angle_gamma   90.00
#
_symmetry.space_group_name_H-M   'P 1'
#
loop_
_entity.id
_entity.type
_entity.pdbx_description
1 polymer ?
#
loop_
_entity_poly.entity_id
_entity_poly.type
_entity_poly.pdbx_seq_one_letter_code
_entity_poly.pdbx_strand_id
1 'polypeptide(L)'
;MSSEKQKSVLDRSLLKPLIRQRIEEAVLDLFSEREFRSVGFGEIASAANVSLQTIYKYYGSKDALLFACLETWLGTLASRMLDHLQGIESCQDKLRKVFWVVLDFFDRNPKVSLLIMNSLQISAWGRDRTFRQPEMMEVLMKTLSDGRAQGVLTDEVDEKILLDYFIGILERLVHMHTMRGEPEALALQSNALFKMLWRAIARPEQA
;
A
#
# COMPACT_ATOMS: atom_id res chain seq x y z
N MET A 1 13.47 -33.84 22.34
CA MET A 1 13.70 -34.03 20.89
C MET A 1 12.75 -33.10 20.17
N SER A 2 13.10 -32.07 19.41
CA SER A 2 14.36 -31.40 19.10
C SER A 2 14.07 -29.90 19.13
N SER A 3 14.97 -29.14 19.77
CA SER A 3 15.02 -27.68 19.68
C SER A 3 15.36 -27.30 18.24
N GLU A 4 14.37 -26.87 17.46
CA GLU A 4 14.62 -26.17 16.20
C GLU A 4 15.25 -24.83 16.54
N LYS A 5 16.57 -24.73 16.34
CA LYS A 5 17.30 -23.45 16.31
C LYS A 5 16.58 -22.54 15.32
N GLN A 6 15.87 -21.53 15.83
CA GLN A 6 15.37 -20.43 15.01
C GLN A 6 16.61 -19.75 14.41
N LYS A 7 16.92 -20.06 13.15
CA LYS A 7 18.05 -19.47 12.43
C LYS A 7 17.84 -17.95 12.45
N SER A 8 18.80 -17.23 13.02
CA SER A 8 18.83 -15.76 13.01
C SER A 8 18.68 -15.28 11.58
N VAL A 9 17.61 -14.51 11.32
CA VAL A 9 17.36 -13.87 10.02
C VAL A 9 18.41 -12.78 9.84
N LEU A 10 19.12 -12.79 8.71
CA LEU A 10 20.10 -11.76 8.40
C LEU A 10 19.43 -10.44 8.04
N ASP A 11 20.15 -9.35 8.30
CA ASP A 11 19.77 -8.03 7.82
C ASP A 11 19.65 -8.02 6.28
N ARG A 12 18.47 -7.61 5.80
CA ARG A 12 18.12 -7.43 4.39
C ARG A 12 19.01 -6.38 3.70
N SER A 13 19.63 -5.46 4.45
CA SER A 13 20.58 -4.48 3.92
C SER A 13 21.84 -5.13 3.32
N LEU A 14 22.18 -6.35 3.76
CA LEU A 14 23.34 -7.11 3.28
C LEU A 14 23.08 -7.85 1.96
N LEU A 15 21.83 -7.86 1.50
CA LEU A 15 21.42 -8.46 0.23
C LEU A 15 21.80 -7.51 -0.91
N LYS A 16 22.52 -8.03 -1.92
CA LYS A 16 22.89 -7.20 -3.09
C LYS A 16 21.61 -6.62 -3.73
N PRO A 17 21.57 -5.34 -4.10
CA PRO A 17 20.35 -4.69 -4.61
C PRO A 17 19.69 -5.44 -5.78
N LEU A 18 20.48 -5.93 -6.74
CA LEU A 18 19.97 -6.71 -7.88
C LEU A 18 19.33 -8.04 -7.47
N ILE A 19 19.83 -8.67 -6.39
CA ILE A 19 19.24 -9.92 -5.88
C ILE A 19 17.92 -9.60 -5.18
N ARG A 20 17.88 -8.53 -4.38
CA ARG A 20 16.66 -8.06 -3.72
C ARG A 20 15.57 -7.74 -4.75
N GLN A 21 15.92 -7.00 -5.80
CA GLN A 21 15.00 -6.66 -6.89
C GLN A 21 14.43 -7.91 -7.57
N ARG A 22 15.26 -8.89 -7.92
CA ARG A 22 14.79 -10.15 -8.52
C ARG A 22 13.86 -10.94 -7.62
N ILE A 23 14.07 -10.89 -6.31
CA ILE A 23 13.18 -11.51 -5.32
C ILE A 23 11.85 -10.75 -5.28
N GLU A 24 11.87 -9.42 -5.23
CA GLU A 24 10.66 -8.58 -5.26
C GLU A 24 9.85 -8.80 -6.55
N GLU A 25 10.49 -8.83 -7.71
CA GLU A 25 9.86 -9.11 -9.01
C GLU A 25 9.22 -10.51 -9.04
N ALA A 26 9.95 -11.54 -8.56
CA ALA A 26 9.40 -12.89 -8.49
C ALA A 26 8.19 -12.98 -7.55
N VAL A 27 8.23 -12.30 -6.40
CA VAL A 27 7.10 -12.22 -5.47
C VAL A 27 5.91 -11.53 -6.14
N LEU A 28 6.14 -10.39 -6.80
CA LEU A 28 5.12 -9.63 -7.50
C LEU A 28 4.41 -10.47 -8.57
N ASP A 29 5.19 -11.10 -9.44
CA ASP A 29 4.67 -11.91 -10.53
C ASP A 29 3.87 -13.10 -10.01
N LEU A 30 4.46 -13.91 -9.12
CA LEU A 30 3.84 -15.13 -8.63
C LEU A 30 2.54 -14.85 -7.86
N PHE A 31 2.50 -13.84 -7.00
CA PHE A 31 1.30 -13.52 -6.21
C PHE A 31 0.30 -12.63 -6.94
N SER A 32 0.67 -11.94 -8.02
CA SER A 32 -0.32 -11.22 -8.83
C SER A 32 -1.24 -12.16 -9.62
N GLU A 33 -0.80 -13.40 -9.87
CA GLU A 33 -1.54 -14.39 -10.67
C GLU A 33 -2.16 -15.51 -9.82
N ARG A 34 -1.64 -15.76 -8.61
CA ARG A 34 -1.98 -16.94 -7.83
C ARG A 34 -2.20 -16.63 -6.36
N GLU A 35 -3.08 -17.40 -5.74
CA GLU A 35 -3.37 -17.29 -4.31
C GLU A 35 -2.13 -17.54 -3.46
N PHE A 36 -1.98 -16.79 -2.37
CA PHE A 36 -0.80 -16.86 -1.49
C PHE A 36 -0.45 -18.26 -1.02
N ARG A 37 -1.46 -19.10 -0.70
CA ARG A 37 -1.23 -20.46 -0.20
C ARG A 37 -0.64 -21.40 -1.25
N SER A 38 -0.91 -21.15 -2.53
CA SER A 38 -0.49 -22.02 -3.64
C SER A 38 0.98 -21.86 -4.03
N VAL A 39 1.60 -20.72 -3.71
CA VAL A 39 3.00 -20.43 -4.07
C VAL A 39 3.96 -20.92 -2.99
N GLY A 40 4.96 -21.70 -3.40
CA GLY A 40 6.01 -22.25 -2.52
C GLY A 40 7.26 -21.37 -2.46
N PHE A 41 8.01 -21.45 -1.35
CA PHE A 41 9.28 -20.73 -1.19
C PHE A 41 10.36 -21.17 -2.19
N GLY A 42 10.40 -22.47 -2.53
CA GLY A 42 11.28 -22.99 -3.58
C GLY A 42 10.96 -22.44 -4.96
N GLU A 43 9.69 -22.20 -5.25
CA GLU A 43 9.25 -21.60 -6.50
C GLU A 43 9.70 -20.13 -6.60
N ILE A 44 9.52 -19.35 -5.53
CA ILE A 44 10.01 -17.97 -5.48
C ILE A 44 11.53 -17.92 -5.66
N ALA A 45 12.27 -18.84 -5.00
CA ALA A 45 13.72 -18.93 -5.15
C ALA A 45 14.14 -19.24 -6.59
N SER A 46 13.43 -20.16 -7.24
CA SER A 46 13.67 -20.51 -8.64
C SER A 46 13.38 -19.34 -9.57
N ALA A 47 12.22 -18.68 -9.42
CA ALA A 47 11.83 -17.52 -10.23
C ALA A 47 12.80 -16.34 -10.05
N ALA A 48 13.24 -16.08 -8.82
CA ALA A 48 14.24 -15.07 -8.53
C ALA A 48 15.67 -15.52 -8.89
N ASN A 49 15.89 -16.76 -9.34
CA ASN A 49 17.17 -17.42 -9.61
C ASN A 49 18.21 -17.24 -8.47
N VAL A 50 17.76 -17.56 -7.26
CA VAL A 50 18.55 -17.61 -6.03
C VAL A 50 18.39 -18.98 -5.36
N SER A 51 19.31 -19.34 -4.46
CA SER A 51 19.12 -20.57 -3.69
C SER A 51 17.97 -20.42 -2.69
N LEU A 52 17.25 -21.51 -2.43
CA LEU A 52 16.23 -21.56 -1.36
C LEU A 52 16.82 -21.15 0.00
N GLN A 53 18.08 -21.53 0.25
CA GLN A 53 18.81 -21.16 1.46
C GLN A 53 19.00 -19.63 1.56
N THR A 54 19.20 -18.93 0.45
CA THR A 54 19.29 -17.47 0.41
C THR A 54 17.98 -16.85 0.89
N ILE A 55 16.83 -17.27 0.36
CA ILE A 55 15.53 -16.71 0.78
C ILE A 55 15.29 -16.96 2.28
N TYR A 56 15.46 -18.19 2.76
CA TYR A 56 15.30 -18.49 4.19
C TYR A 56 16.22 -17.66 5.08
N LYS A 57 17.46 -17.43 4.65
CA LYS A 57 18.47 -16.68 5.43
C LYS A 57 18.08 -15.22 5.65
N TYR A 58 17.44 -14.58 4.68
CA TYR A 58 17.13 -13.14 4.72
C TYR A 58 15.68 -12.80 5.06
N TYR A 59 14.74 -13.70 4.80
CA TYR A 59 13.32 -13.43 5.01
C TYR A 59 12.67 -14.34 6.06
N GLY A 60 13.23 -15.53 6.32
CA GLY A 60 12.72 -16.45 7.33
C GLY A 60 11.43 -17.19 6.95
N SER A 61 10.36 -16.48 6.59
CA SER A 61 9.04 -17.05 6.24
C SER A 61 8.41 -16.39 5.00
N LYS A 62 7.41 -17.07 4.40
CA LYS A 62 6.68 -16.56 3.23
C LYS A 62 5.90 -15.28 3.53
N ASP A 63 5.30 -15.21 4.71
CA ASP A 63 4.63 -14.00 5.20
C ASP A 63 5.62 -12.84 5.35
N ALA A 64 6.77 -13.08 6.00
CA ALA A 64 7.79 -12.04 6.19
C ALA A 64 8.41 -11.58 4.86
N LEU A 65 8.58 -12.49 3.88
CA LEU A 65 8.98 -12.12 2.52
C LEU A 65 7.94 -11.22 1.85
N LEU A 66 6.68 -11.63 1.87
CA LEU A 66 5.59 -10.85 1.28
C LEU A 66 5.50 -9.45 1.92
N PHE A 67 5.53 -9.35 3.25
CA PHE A 67 5.48 -8.08 3.95
C PHE A 67 6.68 -7.19 3.63
N ALA A 68 7.89 -7.75 3.56
CA ALA A 68 9.09 -7.01 3.17
C ALA A 68 8.98 -6.41 1.76
N CYS A 69 8.38 -7.14 0.82
CA CYS A 69 8.17 -6.63 -0.53
C CYS A 69 7.07 -5.56 -0.56
N LEU A 70 5.94 -5.79 0.14
CA LEU A 70 4.86 -4.80 0.30
C LEU A 70 5.35 -3.49 0.95
N GLU A 71 6.19 -3.59 1.98
CA GLU A 71 6.85 -2.45 2.64
C GLU A 71 7.60 -1.58 1.62
N THR A 72 8.29 -2.20 0.68
CA THR A 72 9.10 -1.51 -0.35
C THR A 72 8.22 -0.79 -1.37
N TRP A 73 7.19 -1.45 -1.89
CA TRP A 73 6.27 -0.83 -2.85
C TRP A 73 5.41 0.27 -2.23
N LEU A 74 4.86 0.03 -1.04
CA LEU A 74 4.09 1.03 -0.30
C LEU A 74 4.97 2.18 0.20
N GLY A 75 6.24 1.92 0.49
CA GLY A 75 7.24 2.95 0.79
C GLY A 75 7.49 3.85 -0.41
N THR A 76 7.57 3.27 -1.61
CA THR A 76 7.69 4.05 -2.86
C THR A 76 6.48 4.97 -3.08
N LEU A 77 5.26 4.46 -2.82
CA LEU A 77 4.03 5.27 -2.85
C LEU A 77 4.07 6.38 -1.79
N ALA A 78 4.49 6.06 -0.56
CA ALA A 78 4.61 7.01 0.54
C ALA A 78 5.56 8.16 0.23
N SER A 79 6.78 7.86 -0.24
CA SER A 79 7.76 8.88 -0.63
C SER A 79 7.20 9.77 -1.74
N ARG A 80 6.59 9.17 -2.77
CA ARG A 80 5.96 9.92 -3.86
C ARG A 80 4.84 10.84 -3.38
N MET A 81 4.02 10.38 -2.44
CA MET A 81 2.98 11.21 -1.83
C MET A 81 3.59 12.39 -1.08
N LEU A 82 4.57 12.14 -0.20
CA LEU A 82 5.23 13.19 0.58
C LEU A 82 5.85 14.26 -0.33
N ASP A 83 6.53 13.86 -1.40
CA ASP A 83 7.10 14.77 -2.38
C ASP A 83 6.04 15.64 -3.05
N HIS A 84 4.91 15.05 -3.44
CA HIS A 84 3.80 15.78 -4.08
C HIS A 84 3.06 16.74 -3.15
N LEU A 85 3.12 16.54 -1.84
CA LEU A 85 2.44 17.38 -0.86
C LEU A 85 3.27 18.60 -0.44
N GLN A 86 4.56 18.63 -0.78
CA GLN A 86 5.41 19.79 -0.50
C GLN A 86 4.84 21.05 -1.14
N GLY A 87 4.71 22.12 -0.35
CA GLY A 87 4.22 23.42 -0.80
C GLY A 87 2.71 23.51 -1.04
N ILE A 88 1.94 22.42 -0.86
CA ILE A 88 0.47 22.50 -0.87
C ILE A 88 0.00 22.91 0.52
N GLU A 89 -0.76 24.00 0.61
CA GLU A 89 -1.25 24.51 1.89
C GLU A 89 -2.68 24.04 2.20
N SER A 90 -3.57 24.13 1.21
CA SER A 90 -4.99 23.80 1.35
C SER A 90 -5.21 22.32 1.68
N CYS A 91 -6.03 22.05 2.70
CA CYS A 91 -6.47 20.70 3.07
C CYS A 91 -7.13 19.97 1.87
N GLN A 92 -8.01 20.67 1.15
CA GLN A 92 -8.69 20.12 -0.03
C GLN A 92 -7.68 19.72 -1.10
N ASP A 93 -6.71 20.58 -1.41
CA ASP A 93 -5.72 20.28 -2.45
C ASP A 93 -4.75 19.18 -2.05
N LYS A 94 -4.40 19.08 -0.76
CA LYS A 94 -3.61 17.95 -0.24
C LYS A 94 -4.37 16.65 -0.44
N LEU A 95 -5.61 16.56 0.03
CA LEU A 95 -6.42 15.34 -0.12
C LEU A 95 -6.70 15.02 -1.58
N ARG A 96 -6.95 16.02 -2.43
CA ARG A 96 -7.09 15.84 -3.89
C ARG A 96 -5.84 15.26 -4.52
N LYS A 97 -4.66 15.78 -4.13
CA LYS A 97 -3.38 15.31 -4.63
C LYS A 97 -3.10 13.87 -4.16
N VAL A 98 -3.33 13.56 -2.88
CA VAL A 98 -3.23 12.19 -2.36
C VAL A 98 -4.11 11.24 -3.15
N PHE A 99 -5.37 11.61 -3.35
CA PHE A 99 -6.34 10.82 -4.07
C PHE A 99 -5.82 10.46 -5.48
N TRP A 100 -5.35 11.46 -6.23
CA TRP A 100 -4.76 11.23 -7.55
C TRP A 100 -3.48 10.38 -7.53
N VAL A 101 -2.55 10.63 -6.59
CA VAL A 101 -1.27 9.88 -6.51
C VAL A 101 -1.51 8.39 -6.26
N VAL A 102 -2.47 8.05 -5.39
CA VAL A 102 -2.84 6.66 -5.12
C VAL A 102 -3.42 5.99 -6.37
N LEU A 103 -4.37 6.65 -7.05
CA LEU A 103 -4.94 6.11 -8.28
C LEU A 103 -3.87 5.89 -9.37
N ASP A 104 -3.05 6.91 -9.64
CA ASP A 104 -2.01 6.82 -10.67
C ASP A 104 -0.93 5.79 -10.33
N PHE A 105 -0.62 5.58 -9.04
CA PHE A 105 0.29 4.51 -8.63
C PHE A 105 -0.26 3.13 -8.99
N PHE A 106 -1.52 2.85 -8.69
CA PHE A 106 -2.10 1.54 -8.98
C PHE A 106 -2.42 1.33 -10.47
N ASP A 107 -2.76 2.39 -11.22
CA ASP A 107 -2.86 2.33 -12.68
C ASP A 107 -1.53 1.88 -13.32
N ARG A 108 -0.39 2.38 -12.79
CA ARG A 108 0.95 2.00 -13.27
C ARG A 108 1.46 0.68 -12.72
N ASN A 109 0.91 0.22 -11.60
CA ASN A 109 1.37 -0.96 -10.87
C ASN A 109 0.20 -1.91 -10.55
N PRO A 110 -0.57 -2.40 -11.54
CA PRO A 110 -1.76 -3.21 -11.30
C PRO A 110 -1.43 -4.53 -10.59
N LYS A 111 -0.24 -5.09 -10.82
CA LYS A 111 0.25 -6.29 -10.12
C LYS A 111 0.37 -6.10 -8.62
N VAL A 112 0.66 -4.88 -8.12
CA VAL A 112 0.71 -4.61 -6.68
C VAL A 112 -0.69 -4.69 -6.09
N SER A 113 -1.71 -4.17 -6.79
CA SER A 113 -3.11 -4.31 -6.40
C SER A 113 -3.53 -5.79 -6.37
N LEU A 114 -3.23 -6.55 -7.43
CA LEU A 114 -3.54 -7.98 -7.51
C LEU A 114 -2.82 -8.79 -6.42
N LEU A 115 -1.55 -8.51 -6.16
CA LEU A 115 -0.79 -9.16 -5.09
C LEU A 115 -1.43 -8.88 -3.72
N ILE A 116 -1.80 -7.63 -3.44
CA ILE A 116 -2.51 -7.29 -2.20
C ILE A 116 -3.76 -8.16 -2.09
N MET A 117 -4.57 -8.23 -3.15
CA MET A 117 -5.83 -8.99 -3.17
C MET A 117 -5.66 -10.50 -2.98
N ASN A 118 -4.72 -11.11 -3.71
CA ASN A 118 -4.47 -12.56 -3.69
C ASN A 118 -3.76 -13.03 -2.42
N SER A 119 -3.26 -12.09 -1.62
CA SER A 119 -2.57 -12.36 -0.36
C SER A 119 -3.41 -12.09 0.90
N LEU A 120 -4.66 -11.65 0.75
CA LEU A 120 -5.51 -11.31 1.89
C LEU A 120 -5.99 -12.53 2.68
N GLN A 121 -5.34 -12.81 3.81
CA GLN A 121 -6.08 -13.14 5.03
C GLN A 121 -6.14 -11.87 5.89
N ILE A 122 -7.35 -11.33 6.10
CA ILE A 122 -7.63 -10.13 6.90
C ILE A 122 -6.95 -10.18 8.30
N SER A 123 -6.75 -11.39 8.84
CA SER A 123 -6.09 -11.61 10.14
C SER A 123 -4.58 -11.32 10.16
N ALA A 124 -3.92 -11.21 8.99
CA ALA A 124 -2.48 -10.94 8.89
C ALA A 124 -2.18 -9.43 8.87
N TRP A 125 -3.05 -8.62 8.25
CA TRP A 125 -2.90 -7.17 8.14
C TRP A 125 -3.09 -6.44 9.48
N GLY A 126 -4.02 -6.90 10.32
CA GLY A 126 -4.25 -6.29 11.65
C GLY A 126 -3.15 -6.59 12.68
N ARG A 127 -2.26 -7.56 12.42
CA ARG A 127 -1.23 -8.01 13.37
C ARG A 127 0.18 -7.53 13.04
N ASP A 128 0.47 -7.22 11.78
CA ASP A 128 1.82 -6.83 11.37
C ASP A 128 1.96 -5.30 11.19
N ARG A 129 2.94 -4.72 11.90
CA ARG A 129 3.23 -3.28 11.92
C ARG A 129 3.82 -2.76 10.60
N THR A 130 4.17 -3.67 9.69
CA THR A 130 4.96 -3.43 8.48
C THR A 130 4.20 -2.70 7.35
N PHE A 131 2.87 -2.61 7.43
CA PHE A 131 2.06 -1.74 6.54
C PHE A 131 2.05 -0.26 6.93
N ARG A 132 2.62 0.09 8.09
CA ARG A 132 2.66 1.49 8.51
C ARG A 132 3.74 2.20 7.72
N GLN A 133 3.31 3.15 6.91
CA GLN A 133 4.15 4.27 6.46
C GLN A 133 3.89 5.40 7.46
N PRO A 134 4.56 5.41 8.64
CA PRO A 134 4.16 6.26 9.76
C PRO A 134 4.24 7.74 9.39
N GLU A 135 5.24 8.14 8.61
CA GLU A 135 5.42 9.51 8.16
C GLU A 135 4.26 9.95 7.24
N MET A 136 3.86 9.09 6.30
CA MET A 136 2.72 9.35 5.42
C MET A 136 1.41 9.43 6.22
N MET A 137 1.21 8.50 7.16
CA MET A 137 0.02 8.48 8.01
C MET A 137 -0.04 9.71 8.91
N GLU A 138 1.09 10.15 9.46
CA GLU A 138 1.20 11.37 10.26
C GLU A 138 0.81 12.61 9.44
N VAL A 139 1.27 12.71 8.19
CA VAL A 139 0.90 13.81 7.28
C VAL A 139 -0.59 13.80 6.93
N LEU A 140 -1.16 12.62 6.67
CA LEU A 140 -2.60 12.48 6.40
C LEU A 140 -3.44 12.87 7.61
N MET A 141 -3.13 12.31 8.78
CA MET A 141 -3.80 12.67 10.03
C MET A 141 -3.67 14.17 10.30
N LYS A 142 -2.47 14.74 10.23
CA LYS A 142 -2.29 16.18 10.40
C LYS A 142 -3.14 17.00 9.42
N THR A 143 -3.24 16.58 8.17
CA THR A 143 -4.08 17.24 7.15
C THR A 143 -5.56 17.22 7.51
N LEU A 144 -6.07 16.10 8.05
CA LEU A 144 -7.44 15.99 8.52
C LEU A 144 -7.68 16.85 9.78
N SER A 145 -6.78 16.78 10.75
CA SER A 145 -6.82 17.57 11.98
C SER A 145 -6.84 19.08 11.69
N ASP A 146 -5.91 19.56 10.85
CA ASP A 146 -5.82 20.96 10.44
C ASP A 146 -7.10 21.39 9.68
N GLY A 147 -7.60 20.54 8.77
CA GLY A 147 -8.83 20.80 8.03
C GLY A 147 -10.08 20.90 8.91
N ARG A 148 -10.17 20.10 9.98
CA ARG A 148 -11.24 20.20 10.98
C ARG A 148 -11.11 21.46 11.82
N ALA A 149 -9.91 21.78 12.28
CA ALA A 149 -9.66 23.01 13.06
C ALA A 149 -10.01 24.29 12.27
N GLN A 150 -9.84 24.25 10.95
CA GLN A 150 -10.21 25.33 10.03
C GLN A 150 -11.71 25.33 9.65
N GLY A 151 -12.49 24.34 10.10
CA GLY A 151 -13.91 24.21 9.77
C GLY A 151 -14.17 23.80 8.31
N VAL A 152 -13.17 23.26 7.61
CA VAL A 152 -13.27 22.83 6.21
C VAL A 152 -13.81 21.41 6.09
N LEU A 153 -13.44 20.53 7.01
CA LEU A 153 -13.90 19.15 7.07
C LEU A 153 -15.02 18.98 8.10
N THR A 154 -15.87 17.97 7.89
CA THR A 154 -16.89 17.57 8.84
C THR A 154 -16.29 17.14 10.18
N ASP A 155 -16.99 17.45 11.26
CA ASP A 155 -16.70 17.03 12.63
C ASP A 155 -17.76 16.10 13.22
N GLU A 156 -18.69 15.60 12.39
CA GLU A 156 -19.75 14.66 12.79
C GLU A 156 -19.21 13.30 13.26
N VAL A 157 -18.01 12.92 12.82
CA VAL A 157 -17.34 11.67 13.17
C VAL A 157 -15.93 11.89 13.72
N ASP A 158 -15.39 10.87 14.39
CA ASP A 158 -13.99 10.86 14.81
C ASP A 158 -13.06 10.93 13.58
N GLU A 159 -11.89 11.52 13.77
CA GLU A 159 -10.90 11.72 12.71
C GLU A 159 -10.45 10.39 12.08
N LYS A 160 -10.38 9.31 12.87
CA LYS A 160 -10.04 7.98 12.34
C LYS A 160 -11.13 7.43 11.42
N ILE A 161 -12.40 7.67 11.75
CA ILE A 161 -13.53 7.27 10.90
C ILE A 161 -13.54 8.08 9.61
N LEU A 162 -13.20 9.37 9.68
CA LEU A 162 -13.05 10.21 8.49
C LEU A 162 -11.94 9.71 7.57
N LEU A 163 -10.81 9.30 8.15
CA LEU A 163 -9.72 8.65 7.42
C LEU A 163 -10.17 7.33 6.79
N ASP A 164 -10.86 6.48 7.54
CA ASP A 164 -11.41 5.20 7.05
C ASP A 164 -12.36 5.43 5.87
N TYR A 165 -13.15 6.50 5.89
CA TYR A 165 -14.03 6.86 4.78
C TYR A 165 -13.24 7.28 3.53
N PHE A 166 -12.22 8.13 3.72
CA PHE A 166 -11.35 8.60 2.64
C PHE A 166 -10.56 7.45 2.00
N ILE A 167 -9.90 6.62 2.81
CA ILE A 167 -9.11 5.47 2.36
C ILE A 167 -10.02 4.38 1.80
N GLY A 168 -11.14 4.07 2.46
CA GLY A 168 -12.03 2.99 2.06
C GLY A 168 -12.61 3.20 0.65
N ILE A 169 -12.94 4.45 0.29
CA ILE A 169 -13.40 4.77 -1.07
C ILE A 169 -12.26 4.62 -2.09
N LEU A 170 -11.06 5.10 -1.77
CA LEU A 170 -9.88 4.93 -2.62
C LEU A 170 -9.57 3.45 -2.88
N GLU A 171 -9.46 2.66 -1.82
CA GLU A 171 -9.20 1.23 -1.89
C GLU A 171 -10.28 0.52 -2.69
N ARG A 172 -11.56 0.85 -2.47
CA ARG A 172 -12.68 0.25 -3.19
C ARG A 172 -12.62 0.53 -4.69
N LEU A 173 -12.29 1.76 -5.07
CA LEU A 173 -12.18 2.17 -6.47
C LEU A 173 -11.02 1.44 -7.16
N VAL A 174 -9.82 1.45 -6.56
CA VAL A 174 -8.65 0.73 -7.07
C VAL A 174 -8.95 -0.77 -7.21
N HIS A 175 -9.48 -1.39 -6.16
CA HIS A 175 -9.80 -2.81 -6.15
C HIS A 175 -10.73 -3.19 -7.30
N MET A 176 -11.84 -2.47 -7.47
CA MET A 176 -12.80 -2.81 -8.52
C MET A 176 -12.31 -2.49 -9.92
N HIS A 177 -11.51 -1.44 -10.07
CA HIS A 177 -10.90 -1.10 -11.34
C HIS A 177 -9.96 -2.21 -11.80
N THR A 178 -9.07 -2.67 -10.92
CA THR A 178 -8.17 -3.81 -11.17
C THR A 178 -8.96 -5.09 -11.49
N MET A 179 -10.00 -5.41 -10.71
CA MET A 179 -10.80 -6.63 -10.93
C MET A 179 -11.56 -6.65 -12.25
N ARG A 180 -12.00 -5.49 -12.72
CA ARG A 180 -12.72 -5.36 -14.00
C ARG A 180 -11.78 -5.38 -15.19
N GLY A 181 -10.48 -5.20 -14.98
CA GLY A 181 -9.50 -5.11 -16.06
C GLY A 181 -9.78 -3.93 -17.01
N GLU A 182 -10.28 -2.82 -16.47
CA GLU A 182 -10.63 -1.64 -17.25
C GLU A 182 -9.38 -1.07 -17.95
N PRO A 183 -9.45 -0.77 -19.26
CA PRO A 183 -8.28 -0.35 -20.03
C PRO A 183 -7.89 1.12 -19.82
N GLU A 184 -8.82 1.95 -19.34
CA GLU A 184 -8.60 3.39 -19.15
C GLU A 184 -8.16 3.70 -17.73
N ALA A 185 -7.04 4.41 -17.57
CA ALA A 185 -6.48 4.76 -16.27
C ALA A 185 -7.51 5.47 -15.36
N LEU A 186 -7.73 4.92 -14.16
CA LEU A 186 -8.68 5.45 -13.19
C LEU A 186 -8.30 6.88 -12.74
N ALA A 187 -7.01 7.20 -12.72
CA ALA A 187 -6.50 8.52 -12.39
C ALA A 187 -7.00 9.63 -13.33
N LEU A 188 -7.41 9.32 -14.57
CA LEU A 188 -8.03 10.29 -15.49
C LEU A 188 -9.37 10.82 -14.94
N GLN A 189 -10.07 10.02 -14.16
CA GLN A 189 -11.35 10.38 -13.53
C GLN A 189 -11.19 10.95 -12.11
N SER A 190 -9.95 11.06 -11.63
CA SER A 190 -9.62 11.45 -10.25
C SER A 190 -10.32 12.73 -9.78
N ASN A 191 -10.40 13.77 -10.61
CA ASN A 191 -11.06 15.02 -10.25
C ASN A 191 -12.56 14.84 -10.00
N ALA A 192 -13.26 14.06 -10.83
CA ALA A 192 -14.69 13.81 -10.67
C ALA A 192 -14.96 12.94 -9.43
N LEU A 193 -14.18 11.88 -9.26
CA LEU A 193 -14.26 10.96 -8.12
C LEU A 193 -13.94 11.68 -6.80
N PHE A 194 -12.89 12.50 -6.77
CA PHE A 194 -12.54 13.31 -5.60
C PHE A 194 -13.63 14.33 -5.28
N LYS A 195 -14.25 14.99 -6.27
CA LYS A 195 -15.38 15.90 -6.02
C LYS A 195 -16.60 15.19 -5.42
N MET A 196 -16.83 13.92 -5.73
CA MET A 196 -17.87 13.12 -5.07
C MET A 196 -17.52 12.85 -3.61
N LEU A 197 -16.29 12.42 -3.33
CA LEU A 197 -15.80 12.20 -1.98
C LEU A 197 -15.78 13.48 -1.15
N TRP A 198 -15.31 14.60 -1.73
CA TRP A 198 -15.20 15.89 -1.07
C TRP A 198 -16.54 16.35 -0.50
N ARG A 199 -17.62 16.28 -1.28
CA ARG A 199 -18.98 16.61 -0.83
C ARG A 199 -19.45 15.80 0.38
N ALA A 200 -18.90 14.60 0.58
CA ALA A 200 -19.23 13.74 1.71
C ALA A 200 -18.39 14.02 2.97
N ILE A 201 -17.19 14.61 2.82
CA ILE A 201 -16.25 14.84 3.93
C ILE A 201 -16.03 16.31 4.28
N ALA A 202 -16.42 17.23 3.41
CA ALA A 202 -16.40 18.66 3.65
C ALA A 202 -17.52 19.06 4.62
N ARG A 203 -17.32 20.16 5.35
CA ARG A 203 -18.40 20.74 6.15
C ARG A 203 -19.53 21.22 5.21
N PRO A 204 -20.82 21.01 5.53
CA PRO A 204 -21.95 21.28 4.63
C PRO A 204 -22.01 22.70 4.05
N GLU A 205 -21.48 23.70 4.77
CA GLU A 205 -21.42 25.10 4.32
C GLU A 205 -20.35 25.37 3.25
N GLN A 206 -19.47 24.40 2.99
CA GLN A 206 -18.34 24.49 2.05
C GLN A 206 -18.36 23.41 0.94
N ALA A 207 -19.46 22.65 0.82
CA ALA A 207 -19.59 21.47 -0.05
C ALA A 207 -19.92 21.78 -1.52
#